data_AF-A0A6P9F9I6-F1
#
_entry.id   AF-A0A6P9F9I6-F1
#
_cell.length_a   1.000
_cell.length_b   1.000
_cell.length_c   1.000
_cell.angle_alpha   90.00
_cell.angle_beta   90.00
_cell.angle_gamma   90.00
#
_symmetry.space_group_name_H-M   'P 1'
#
loop_
_entity.id
_entity.type
_entity.pdbx_description
1 polymer ?
#
loop_
_entity_poly.entity_id
_entity_poly.type
_entity_poly.pdbx_seq_one_letter_code
_entity_poly.pdbx_strand_id
1 'polypeptide(L)'
;MTIQNSQAQIEVVPSASTLIIEALKEPPRDRKKQKNMKHSGNITFDEIVNIARQMQQQSLARQLSGTIKEILGTAQSVGYNVDGHHPHVIIDNINSGGVECPAS
;
A
#
# COMPACT_ATOMS: atom_id res chain seq x y z
N MET A 1 5.45 -20.73 -1.19
CA MET A 1 6.35 -21.83 -0.78
C MET A 1 5.82 -23.10 -1.37
N THR A 2 6.58 -23.70 -2.28
CA THR A 2 6.24 -24.98 -2.91
C THR A 2 7.36 -25.96 -2.58
N ILE A 3 7.00 -27.18 -2.17
CA ILE A 3 7.96 -28.24 -1.88
C ILE A 3 7.81 -29.28 -2.99
N GLN A 4 8.90 -29.57 -3.69
CA GLN A 4 8.96 -30.60 -4.73
C GLN A 4 10.18 -31.47 -4.48
N ASN A 5 10.00 -32.80 -4.45
CA ASN A 5 11.08 -33.77 -4.23
C ASN A 5 12.03 -33.40 -3.06
N SER A 6 11.46 -33.03 -1.91
CA SER A 6 12.20 -32.60 -0.71
C SER A 6 13.08 -31.35 -0.89
N GLN A 7 12.88 -30.57 -1.94
CA GLN A 7 13.47 -29.25 -2.14
C GLN A 7 12.39 -28.18 -1.97
N ALA A 8 12.69 -27.15 -1.19
CA ALA A 8 11.79 -26.04 -0.96
C ALA A 8 12.13 -24.86 -1.89
N GLN A 9 11.17 -24.46 -2.72
CA GLN A 9 11.25 -23.23 -3.50
C GLN A 9 10.59 -22.09 -2.71
N ILE A 10 11.37 -21.01 -2.53
CA ILE A 10 10.94 -19.81 -1.81
C ILE A 10 10.60 -18.75 -2.86
N GLU A 11 9.39 -18.22 -2.77
CA GLU A 11 8.93 -17.08 -3.55
C GLU A 11 8.49 -15.99 -2.56
N VAL A 12 8.90 -14.76 -2.83
CA VAL A 12 8.58 -13.61 -1.98
C VAL A 12 7.31 -12.97 -2.51
N VAL A 13 6.31 -12.87 -1.65
CA VAL A 13 5.05 -12.20 -1.95
C VAL A 13 5.09 -10.82 -1.30
N PRO A 14 4.96 -9.73 -2.07
CA PRO A 14 4.96 -8.38 -1.50
C PRO A 14 3.66 -8.12 -0.73
N SER A 15 3.75 -7.37 0.37
CA SER A 15 2.60 -6.88 1.13
C SER A 15 2.33 -5.40 0.83
N ALA A 16 1.10 -4.95 1.09
CA ALA A 16 0.74 -3.52 0.97
C ALA A 16 1.70 -2.61 1.73
N SER A 17 1.98 -2.95 3.00
CA SER A 17 2.88 -2.17 3.85
C SER A 17 4.31 -2.11 3.29
N THR A 18 4.81 -3.19 2.69
CA THR A 18 6.15 -3.17 2.08
C THR A 18 6.22 -2.25 0.87
N LEU A 19 5.21 -2.30 -0.02
CA LEU A 19 5.17 -1.47 -1.23
C LEU A 19 5.02 0.02 -0.90
N ILE A 20 4.24 0.35 0.13
CA ILE A 20 4.06 1.72 0.59
C ILE A 20 5.37 2.29 1.16
N ILE A 21 6.08 1.52 2.00
CA ILE A 21 7.36 1.96 2.59
C ILE A 21 8.43 2.11 1.50
N GLU A 22 8.42 1.23 0.49
CA GLU A 22 9.32 1.32 -0.66
C GLU A 22 9.06 2.57 -1.51
N ALA A 23 7.80 2.90 -1.78
CA ALA A 23 7.42 4.11 -2.52
C ALA A 23 7.93 5.39 -1.86
N LEU A 24 7.99 5.40 -0.53
CA LEU A 24 8.50 6.53 0.26
C LEU A 24 10.01 6.62 0.35
N LYS A 25 10.73 5.63 -0.18
CA LYS A 25 12.20 5.58 -0.21
C LYS A 25 12.81 5.85 1.17
N GLU A 26 12.18 5.33 2.21
CA GLU A 26 12.71 5.49 3.55
C GLU A 26 14.06 4.76 3.69
N PRO A 27 15.05 5.38 4.36
CA PRO A 27 16.38 4.79 4.47
C PRO A 27 16.35 3.48 5.26
N PRO A 28 17.26 2.53 4.97
CA PRO A 28 17.39 1.30 5.73
C PRO A 28 17.61 1.61 7.21
N ARG A 29 16.74 1.04 8.07
CA ARG A 29 16.73 1.37 9.50
C ARG A 29 17.53 0.38 10.33
N ASP A 30 18.27 0.90 11.32
CA ASP A 30 18.89 0.10 12.37
C ASP A 30 17.84 -0.32 13.41
N ARG A 31 17.36 -1.55 13.26
CA ARG A 31 16.33 -2.16 14.12
C ARG A 31 16.69 -2.18 15.61
N LYS A 32 17.97 -2.04 15.99
CA LYS A 32 18.40 -2.11 17.41
C LYS A 32 18.29 -0.79 18.14
N LYS A 33 18.50 0.34 17.46
CA LYS A 33 18.62 1.66 18.10
C LYS A 33 17.28 2.40 18.20
N GLN A 34 16.41 2.22 17.22
CA GLN A 34 15.17 2.99 17.15
C GLN A 34 13.95 2.07 17.07
N LYS A 35 13.19 2.02 18.17
CA LYS A 35 11.92 1.27 18.26
C LYS A 35 10.75 2.20 17.93
N ASN A 36 9.68 1.65 17.35
CA ASN A 36 8.40 2.34 17.10
C ASN A 36 8.53 3.69 16.36
N MET A 37 9.32 3.72 15.28
CA MET A 37 9.38 4.92 14.46
C MET A 37 8.04 5.22 13.83
N LYS A 38 7.60 6.47 14.01
CA LYS A 38 6.50 7.01 13.24
C LYS A 38 7.01 7.26 11.84
N HIS A 39 6.35 6.65 10.88
CA HIS A 39 6.60 6.93 9.49
C HIS A 39 5.80 8.19 9.16
N SER A 40 6.45 9.20 8.60
CA SER A 40 5.83 10.46 8.24
C SER A 40 6.31 10.81 6.85
N GLY A 41 5.41 10.70 5.89
CA GLY A 41 5.71 10.80 4.48
C GLY A 41 4.46 11.15 3.70
N ASN A 42 4.68 11.71 2.52
CA ASN A 42 3.61 12.03 1.59
C ASN A 42 3.81 11.23 0.31
N ILE A 43 2.78 10.50 -0.10
CA ILE A 43 2.75 9.72 -1.34
C ILE A 43 1.81 10.44 -2.31
N THR A 44 2.09 10.37 -3.61
CA THR A 44 1.16 10.89 -4.62
C THR A 44 0.04 9.90 -4.90
N PHE A 45 -1.15 10.37 -5.27
CA PHE A 45 -2.25 9.47 -5.59
C PHE A 45 -1.94 8.51 -6.76
N ASP A 46 -1.10 8.93 -7.72
CA ASP A 46 -0.66 8.08 -8.83
C ASP A 46 0.14 6.86 -8.35
N GLU A 47 1.05 7.05 -7.39
CA GLU A 47 1.79 5.94 -6.78
C GLU A 47 0.85 4.97 -6.07
N ILE A 48 -0.23 5.46 -5.44
CA ILE A 48 -1.24 4.59 -4.83
C ILE A 48 -1.99 3.78 -5.88
N VAL A 49 -2.35 4.37 -7.02
CA VAL A 49 -2.99 3.65 -8.12
C VAL A 49 -2.05 2.57 -8.67
N ASN A 50 -0.75 2.87 -8.81
CA ASN A 50 0.25 1.89 -9.25
C ASN A 50 0.42 0.74 -8.26
N ILE A 51 0.48 1.02 -6.95
CA ILE A 51 0.51 -0.02 -5.91
C ILE A 51 -0.78 -0.85 -5.94
N ALA A 52 -1.93 -0.21 -6.09
CA ALA A 52 -3.22 -0.89 -6.17
C ALA A 52 -3.29 -1.84 -7.38
N ARG A 53 -2.74 -1.45 -8.55
CA ARG A 53 -2.64 -2.33 -9.72
C ARG A 53 -1.76 -3.55 -9.47
N GLN A 54 -0.61 -3.37 -8.83
CA GLN A 54 0.26 -4.49 -8.47
C GLN A 54 -0.42 -5.46 -7.49
N MET A 55 -1.18 -4.92 -6.55
CA MET A 55 -1.91 -5.70 -5.54
C MET A 55 -3.24 -6.25 -6.01
N GLN A 56 -3.74 -5.83 -7.18
CA GLN A 56 -5.06 -6.24 -7.68
C GLN A 56 -5.19 -7.76 -7.83
N GLN A 57 -4.10 -8.46 -8.17
CA GLN A 57 -4.09 -9.93 -8.29
C GLN A 57 -4.29 -10.64 -6.94
N GLN A 58 -4.02 -9.95 -5.83
CA GLN A 58 -4.09 -10.49 -4.47
C GLN A 58 -5.27 -9.94 -3.68
N SER A 59 -5.78 -8.78 -4.07
CA SER A 59 -6.95 -8.14 -3.48
C SER A 59 -8.21 -8.96 -3.78
N LEU A 60 -9.10 -9.06 -2.80
CA LEU A 60 -10.41 -9.67 -2.95
C LEU A 60 -11.47 -8.69 -3.47
N ALA A 61 -11.07 -7.46 -3.78
CA ALA A 61 -11.97 -6.44 -4.28
C ALA A 61 -12.39 -6.71 -5.74
N ARG A 62 -13.68 -6.51 -6.02
CA ARG A 62 -14.23 -6.70 -7.38
C ARG A 62 -13.80 -5.59 -8.35
N GLN A 63 -13.47 -4.42 -7.84
CA GLN A 63 -13.11 -3.23 -8.62
C GLN A 63 -11.84 -2.63 -8.05
N LEU A 64 -11.03 -1.99 -8.93
CA LEU A 64 -9.81 -1.30 -8.52
C LEU A 64 -10.08 -0.21 -7.47
N SER A 65 -11.25 0.42 -7.50
CA SER A 65 -11.71 1.36 -6.48
C SER A 65 -11.72 0.77 -5.06
N GLY A 66 -12.04 -0.52 -4.94
CA GLY A 66 -11.98 -1.24 -3.67
C GLY A 66 -10.54 -1.48 -3.23
N THR A 67 -9.67 -1.91 -4.15
CA THR A 67 -8.25 -2.10 -3.87
C THR A 67 -7.56 -0.80 -3.46
N ILE A 68 -7.86 0.32 -4.13
CA ILE A 68 -7.34 1.65 -3.76
C ILE A 68 -7.73 2.01 -2.32
N LYS A 69 -8.97 1.72 -1.89
CA LYS A 69 -9.41 1.95 -0.49
C LYS A 69 -8.65 1.07 0.51
N GLU A 70 -8.33 -0.17 0.15
CA GLU A 70 -7.52 -1.06 0.99
C GLU A 70 -6.09 -0.52 1.17
N ILE A 71 -5.47 -0.03 0.10
CA ILE A 71 -4.14 0.59 0.16
C ILE A 71 -4.19 1.86 1.01
N LEU A 72 -5.19 2.72 0.83
CA LEU A 72 -5.37 3.94 1.63
C LEU A 72 -5.58 3.64 3.13
N GLY A 73 -6.35 2.59 3.46
CA GLY A 73 -6.51 2.14 4.85
C GLY A 73 -5.21 1.63 5.46
N THR A 74 -4.35 0.98 4.65
CA THR A 74 -3.01 0.57 5.09
C THR A 74 -2.11 1.79 5.30
N ALA A 75 -2.15 2.77 4.39
CA ALA A 75 -1.38 4.01 4.49
C ALA A 75 -1.71 4.81 5.75
N GLN A 76 -3.00 4.85 6.14
CA GLN A 76 -3.43 5.44 7.40
C GLN A 76 -2.80 4.75 8.62
N SER A 77 -2.76 3.41 8.62
CA SER A 77 -2.21 2.63 9.74
C SER A 77 -0.70 2.82 9.90
N VAL A 78 0.02 3.07 8.80
CA VAL A 78 1.48 3.32 8.84
C VAL A 78 1.79 4.78 9.21
N GLY A 79 0.89 5.72 8.88
CA GLY A 79 0.98 7.14 9.28
C GLY A 79 1.30 8.10 8.14
N TYR A 80 0.96 7.75 6.90
CA TYR A 80 1.26 8.56 5.72
C TYR A 80 0.12 9.45 5.28
N ASN A 81 0.47 10.57 4.65
CA ASN A 81 -0.45 11.43 3.94
C ASN A 81 -0.38 11.16 2.45
N VAL A 82 -1.44 11.53 1.75
CA VAL A 82 -1.56 11.36 0.31
C VAL A 82 -1.94 12.70 -0.29
N ASP A 83 -1.10 13.24 -1.18
CA ASP A 83 -1.25 14.59 -1.73
C ASP A 83 -1.55 15.67 -0.67
N GLY A 84 -0.89 15.57 0.49
CA GLY A 84 -1.05 16.50 1.61
C GLY A 84 -2.33 16.30 2.43
N HIS A 85 -3.19 15.35 2.06
CA HIS A 85 -4.44 15.05 2.76
C HIS A 85 -4.33 13.76 3.57
N HIS A 86 -5.13 13.68 4.63
CA HIS A 86 -5.24 12.46 5.43
C HIS A 86 -5.95 11.37 4.61
N PRO A 87 -5.46 10.10 4.60
CA PRO A 87 -6.03 9.05 3.75
C PRO A 87 -7.53 8.82 3.94
N HIS A 88 -8.04 9.01 5.15
CA HIS A 88 -9.48 8.92 5.44
C HIS A 88 -10.33 9.90 4.63
N VAL A 89 -9.86 11.13 4.41
CA VAL A 89 -10.59 12.14 3.63
C VAL A 89 -10.70 11.70 2.16
N ILE A 90 -9.64 11.08 1.64
CA ILE A 90 -9.63 10.57 0.26
C ILE A 90 -10.55 9.35 0.14
N ILE A 91 -10.58 8.47 1.14
CA ILE A 91 -11.53 7.35 1.19
C ILE A 91 -12.97 7.87 1.15
N ASP A 92 -13.29 8.91 1.93
CA ASP A 92 -14.61 9.53 1.95
C ASP A 92 -14.96 10.20 0.61
N ASN A 93 -13.99 10.85 -0.03
CA ASN A 93 -14.16 11.43 -1.36
C ASN A 93 -14.39 10.37 -2.43
N ILE A 94 -13.71 9.21 -2.37
CA ILE A 94 -13.94 8.08 -3.27
C ILE A 94 -15.32 7.46 -3.01
N ASN A 95 -15.77 7.37 -1.75
CA ASN A 95 -17.12 6.91 -1.41
C ASN A 95 -18.21 7.86 -1.94
N SER A 96 -17.92 9.17 -1.94
CA SER A 96 -18.81 10.21 -2.44
C SER A 96 -18.79 10.36 -3.97
N GLY A 97 -17.93 9.59 -4.67
CA GLY A 97 -17.74 9.68 -6.13
C GLY A 97 -16.98 10.92 -6.61
N GLY A 98 -16.31 11.65 -5.70
CA GLY A 98 -15.59 12.88 -6.01
C GLY A 98 -14.17 12.67 -6.54
N VAL A 99 -13.63 11.45 -6.48
CA VAL A 99 -12.32 11.09 -7.05
C VAL A 99 -12.54 10.02 -8.11
N GLU A 100 -12.15 10.33 -9.34
CA GLU A 100 -12.19 9.38 -10.46
C GLU A 100 -11.14 8.29 -10.25
N CYS A 101 -11.58 7.11 -9.85
CA CYS A 101 -10.75 5.91 -9.83
C CYS A 101 -10.60 5.39 -11.27
N PRO A 102 -9.38 5.41 -11.87
CA PRO A 102 -9.18 4.90 -13.22
C PRO A 102 -9.54 3.42 -13.27
N ALA A 103 -10.41 3.04 -14.20
CA ALA A 103 -10.88 1.67 -14.36
C ALA A 103 -9.94 0.89 -15.29
N SER A 104 -8.67 0.72 -14.92
CA SER A 104 -7.73 -0.23 -15.54
C SER A 104 -6.52 -0.43 -14.65
#